data_AF-A0A8H7XS73-F1
#
_entry.id   AF-A0A8H7XS73-F1
#
_cell.length_a   1.000
_cell.length_b   1.000
_cell.length_c   1.000
_cell.angle_alpha   90.00
_cell.angle_beta   90.00
_cell.angle_gamma   90.00
#
_symmetry.space_group_name_H-M   'P 1'
#
loop_
_entity.id
_entity.type
_entity.pdbx_description
1 polymer ?
#
loop_
_entity_poly.entity_id
_entity_poly.type
_entity_poly.pdbx_seq_one_letter_code
_entity_poly.pdbx_strand_id
1 'polypeptide(L)'
;MVTPGTTAALAGWKSLNGNITVVADSNPVSAALPNSLQLTVPAGNTNNIGFANVGFNAGLNVIPHATYKASFYYRFQKASKFRGSFVISLQDGSGTTLTSQKVSITGSQTSWKQVKVSLNTNIAPGSTSNMFAITLNGDSAAGEVINFAMLSLFPPTFKNRENGMRQDIAQALADMKPSFFRLPGGNNLEGQTVNTRWQWNNTLGELVDRPGRFGDWGYVNTDGLGLMEYLHWCEDLGMQAIMAVWDGYTLSGASLAENQLAPYIQQAIDQINFVIGDPKKSEAAALRASLGHPDPFPLKYVEVGNEDFFASDTYVYRWRDFVTALQAEFPDIHFIATSNAFNPILSPNPTEYDVHVYQTPTWFAQNSFYYDGFERNGTKYFEGEYAAISTNPDNIFGSTSQGRLTFPTMQSSAGEAAFMTGLERNSDIVFAASYAPLLGHVTHNQWTPNLLAFDAGSVYRSTSYYVQQLFSLNRGDEYLPSTLPEQLGTVFWSVVRNTSTKEIIIKISNTASTPSALTFVLPFKNVASKGSLQLLTGPATSSNTPTNPNLFAPVTSTIITGETFNYTAPAVSVNVITIKAS
;
A
#
# COMPACT_ATOMS: atom_id res chain seq x y z
N MET A 1 -13.96 14.52 -8.22
CA MET A 1 -15.30 13.94 -8.04
C MET A 1 -15.83 13.45 -9.38
N VAL A 2 -16.72 12.45 -9.38
CA VAL A 2 -17.33 11.92 -10.60
C VAL A 2 -18.42 12.88 -11.11
N THR A 3 -18.27 13.36 -12.34
CA THR A 3 -19.23 14.29 -12.97
C THR A 3 -20.38 13.51 -13.63
N PRO A 4 -21.64 13.60 -13.13
CA PRO A 4 -22.77 12.85 -13.67
C PRO A 4 -23.10 13.26 -15.11
N GLY A 5 -23.80 12.38 -15.84
CA GLY A 5 -24.19 12.58 -17.23
C GLY A 5 -23.05 12.44 -18.25
N THR A 6 -21.84 12.08 -17.81
CA THR A 6 -20.67 11.90 -18.68
C THR A 6 -20.35 10.41 -18.91
N THR A 7 -19.71 10.09 -20.03
CA THR A 7 -19.19 8.73 -20.28
C THR A 7 -18.15 8.32 -19.24
N ALA A 8 -17.34 9.26 -18.75
CA ALA A 8 -16.33 9.00 -17.72
C ALA A 8 -16.96 8.56 -16.38
N ALA A 9 -18.17 9.03 -16.06
CA ALA A 9 -18.89 8.57 -14.87
C ALA A 9 -19.33 7.12 -14.93
N LEU A 10 -19.44 6.54 -16.12
CA LEU A 10 -19.71 5.12 -16.34
C LEU A 10 -18.43 4.28 -16.40
N ALA A 11 -17.26 4.80 -16.03
CA ALA A 11 -16.04 4.01 -15.94
C ALA A 11 -16.25 2.74 -15.09
N GLY A 12 -15.86 1.59 -15.64
CA GLY A 12 -16.08 0.28 -15.03
C GLY A 12 -17.48 -0.31 -15.24
N TRP A 13 -18.47 0.45 -15.73
CA TRP A 13 -19.85 0.02 -15.95
C TRP A 13 -20.17 -0.22 -17.43
N LYS A 14 -20.97 -1.26 -17.69
CA LYS A 14 -21.45 -1.65 -19.02
C LYS A 14 -22.95 -1.89 -18.98
N SER A 15 -23.67 -1.39 -19.99
CA SER A 15 -25.08 -1.74 -20.17
C SER A 15 -25.25 -3.18 -20.67
N LEU A 16 -26.26 -3.87 -20.15
CA LEU A 16 -26.76 -5.13 -20.66
C LEU A 16 -28.18 -4.91 -21.19
N ASN A 17 -28.32 -4.70 -22.51
CA ASN A 17 -29.61 -4.52 -23.20
C ASN A 17 -30.51 -3.36 -22.68
N GLY A 18 -30.00 -2.46 -21.83
CA GLY A 18 -30.74 -1.34 -21.26
C GLY A 18 -30.08 0.02 -21.52
N ASN A 19 -30.61 1.06 -20.87
CA ASN A 19 -29.98 2.37 -20.85
C ASN A 19 -29.53 2.68 -19.43
N ILE A 20 -28.23 2.89 -19.23
CA ILE A 20 -27.67 3.33 -17.95
C ILE A 20 -27.05 4.72 -18.06
N THR A 21 -27.20 5.51 -17.01
CA THR A 21 -26.55 6.82 -16.87
C THR A 21 -26.28 7.10 -15.39
N VAL A 22 -25.19 7.81 -15.10
CA VAL A 22 -24.96 8.33 -13.74
C VAL A 22 -25.64 9.68 -13.62
N VAL A 23 -26.47 9.87 -12.60
CA VAL A 23 -27.22 11.11 -12.36
C VAL A 23 -26.79 11.74 -11.04
N ALA A 24 -26.79 13.07 -10.98
CA ALA A 24 -26.90 13.79 -9.70
C ALA A 24 -28.31 13.49 -9.17
N ASP A 25 -28.41 12.66 -8.13
CA ASP A 25 -29.69 12.20 -7.64
C ASP A 25 -30.32 13.29 -6.76
N SER A 26 -31.57 13.66 -7.04
CA SER A 26 -32.31 14.63 -6.22
C SER A 26 -32.72 14.07 -4.85
N ASN A 27 -32.66 12.75 -4.68
CA ASN A 27 -32.84 12.05 -3.42
C ASN A 27 -31.77 10.94 -3.32
N PRO A 28 -30.50 11.31 -3.06
CA PRO A 28 -29.39 10.37 -3.05
C PRO A 28 -29.47 9.41 -1.84
N VAL A 29 -28.70 8.33 -1.87
CA VAL A 29 -28.67 7.36 -0.75
C VAL A 29 -28.13 8.01 0.54
N SER A 30 -27.22 8.96 0.37
CA SER A 30 -26.66 9.80 1.43
C SER A 30 -26.16 11.11 0.82
N ALA A 31 -25.89 12.12 1.65
CA ALA A 31 -25.26 13.35 1.19
C ALA A 31 -23.82 13.14 0.70
N ALA A 32 -23.11 12.14 1.26
CA ALA A 32 -21.75 11.79 0.86
C ALA A 32 -21.69 11.11 -0.51
N LEU A 33 -22.76 10.41 -0.91
CA LEU A 33 -22.87 9.72 -2.20
C LEU A 33 -24.00 10.33 -3.05
N PRO A 34 -23.80 11.55 -3.60
CA PRO A 34 -24.85 12.30 -4.30
C PRO A 34 -25.22 11.73 -5.68
N ASN A 35 -24.41 10.82 -6.22
CA ASN A 35 -24.62 10.25 -7.54
C ASN A 35 -25.28 8.86 -7.44
N SER A 36 -26.19 8.58 -8.38
CA SER A 36 -26.81 7.26 -8.55
C SER A 36 -26.62 6.74 -9.97
N LEU A 37 -26.49 5.42 -10.13
CA LEU A 37 -26.60 4.75 -11.43
C LEU A 37 -28.09 4.55 -11.74
N GLN A 38 -28.62 5.25 -12.73
CA GLN A 38 -29.99 5.11 -13.19
C GLN A 38 -30.05 4.08 -14.32
N LEU A 39 -30.91 3.07 -14.17
CA LEU A 39 -31.31 2.13 -15.21
C LEU A 39 -32.72 2.49 -15.70
N THR A 40 -32.84 2.73 -17.00
CA THR A 40 -34.13 2.89 -17.68
C THR A 40 -34.40 1.66 -18.53
N VAL A 41 -35.53 0.99 -18.28
CA VAL A 41 -35.93 -0.23 -18.98
C VAL A 41 -36.80 0.15 -20.20
N PRO A 42 -36.31 0.00 -21.44
CA PRO A 42 -37.08 0.34 -22.63
C PRO A 42 -38.29 -0.59 -22.82
N ALA A 43 -39.37 -0.05 -23.39
CA ALA A 43 -40.52 -0.87 -23.80
C ALA A 43 -40.15 -1.80 -24.97
N GLY A 44 -40.80 -2.98 -25.03
CA GLY A 44 -40.68 -3.90 -26.15
C GLY A 44 -39.39 -4.74 -26.20
N ASN A 45 -38.55 -4.69 -25.17
CA ASN A 45 -37.36 -5.53 -25.06
C ASN A 45 -37.62 -6.69 -24.10
N THR A 46 -37.62 -7.92 -24.63
CA THR A 46 -37.93 -9.14 -23.89
C THR A 46 -36.70 -9.82 -23.28
N ASN A 47 -35.49 -9.32 -23.56
CA ASN A 47 -34.25 -9.87 -23.00
C ASN A 47 -34.11 -9.53 -21.50
N ASN A 48 -33.14 -10.16 -20.84
CA ASN A 48 -32.68 -9.65 -19.54
C ASN A 48 -31.98 -8.30 -19.73
N ILE A 49 -32.42 -7.31 -18.96
CA ILE A 49 -31.97 -5.92 -19.01
C ILE A 49 -31.26 -5.59 -17.71
N GLY A 50 -30.20 -4.80 -17.78
CA GLY A 50 -29.50 -4.32 -16.59
C GLY A 50 -28.14 -3.76 -16.92
N PHE A 51 -27.17 -4.04 -16.06
CA PHE A 51 -25.80 -3.57 -16.20
C PHE A 51 -24.81 -4.55 -15.55
N ALA A 52 -23.54 -4.39 -15.92
CA ALA A 52 -22.42 -5.11 -15.38
C ALA A 52 -21.28 -4.16 -14.98
N ASN A 53 -20.49 -4.57 -14.01
CA ASN A 53 -19.22 -3.95 -13.64
C ASN A 53 -18.07 -4.89 -14.03
N VAL A 54 -17.05 -4.35 -14.70
CA VAL A 54 -15.92 -5.13 -15.24
C VAL A 54 -14.74 -5.29 -14.26
N GLY A 55 -14.95 -4.94 -12.99
CA GLY A 55 -13.90 -4.90 -11.97
C GLY A 55 -13.04 -3.64 -12.08
N PHE A 56 -11.77 -3.74 -11.70
CA PHE A 56 -10.82 -2.61 -11.71
C PHE A 56 -10.28 -2.29 -13.12
N ASN A 57 -11.15 -2.35 -14.14
CA ASN A 57 -10.86 -2.23 -15.58
C ASN A 57 -9.83 -3.23 -16.15
N ALA A 58 -9.19 -4.01 -15.29
CA ALA A 58 -8.28 -5.10 -15.61
C ALA A 58 -8.85 -6.49 -15.31
N GLY A 59 -10.15 -6.55 -15.01
CA GLY A 59 -10.88 -7.77 -14.72
C GLY A 59 -11.31 -7.93 -13.26
N LEU A 60 -11.94 -9.07 -13.01
CA LEU A 60 -12.49 -9.52 -11.74
C LEU A 60 -12.12 -11.00 -11.59
N ASN A 61 -11.31 -11.34 -10.59
CA ASN A 61 -10.99 -12.73 -10.32
C ASN A 61 -12.16 -13.44 -9.62
N VAL A 62 -12.54 -14.60 -10.14
CA VAL A 62 -13.57 -15.47 -9.58
C VAL A 62 -12.86 -16.68 -8.98
N ILE A 63 -12.72 -16.66 -7.65
CA ILE A 63 -12.06 -17.70 -6.87
C ILE A 63 -13.01 -18.91 -6.81
N PRO A 64 -12.58 -20.13 -7.14
CA PRO A 64 -13.42 -21.32 -7.03
C PRO A 64 -13.75 -21.63 -5.56
N HIS A 65 -14.96 -22.13 -5.31
CA HIS A 65 -15.42 -22.53 -3.97
C HIS A 65 -15.39 -21.41 -2.93
N ALA A 66 -15.49 -20.16 -3.38
CA ALA A 66 -15.54 -18.98 -2.53
C ALA A 66 -16.97 -18.45 -2.41
N THR A 67 -17.24 -17.79 -1.29
CA THR A 67 -18.46 -17.01 -1.11
C THR A 67 -18.13 -15.54 -1.27
N TYR A 68 -18.71 -14.92 -2.28
CA TYR A 68 -18.66 -13.48 -2.47
C TYR A 68 -19.84 -12.81 -1.76
N LYS A 69 -19.60 -11.67 -1.10
CA LYS A 69 -20.63 -10.83 -0.49
C LYS A 69 -20.93 -9.67 -1.43
N ALA A 70 -22.10 -9.67 -2.06
CA ALA A 70 -22.57 -8.56 -2.89
C ALA A 70 -23.58 -7.70 -2.12
N SER A 71 -23.49 -6.39 -2.28
CA SER A 71 -24.49 -5.47 -1.75
C SER A 71 -24.67 -4.23 -2.62
N PHE A 72 -25.84 -3.62 -2.54
CA PHE A 72 -26.17 -2.36 -3.20
C PHE A 72 -27.44 -1.77 -2.60
N TYR A 73 -27.68 -0.49 -2.84
CA TYR A 73 -28.96 0.16 -2.57
C TYR A 73 -29.73 0.35 -3.88
N TYR A 74 -31.06 0.22 -3.83
CA TYR A 74 -31.93 0.55 -4.95
C TYR A 74 -33.18 1.29 -4.51
N ARG A 75 -33.77 2.03 -5.44
CA ARG A 75 -35.14 2.55 -5.37
C ARG A 75 -35.75 2.72 -6.76
N PHE A 76 -37.06 2.56 -6.86
CA PHE A 76 -37.81 3.00 -8.04
C PHE A 76 -38.03 4.51 -7.96
N GLN A 77 -37.90 5.21 -9.08
CA GLN A 77 -38.12 6.67 -9.08
C GLN A 77 -39.56 7.06 -8.82
N LYS A 78 -40.51 6.20 -9.23
CA LYS A 78 -41.94 6.38 -9.04
C LYS A 78 -42.55 5.04 -8.63
N ALA A 79 -43.59 5.10 -7.81
CA ALA A 79 -44.31 3.90 -7.42
C ALA A 79 -45.00 3.27 -8.63
N SER A 80 -44.89 1.95 -8.77
CA SER A 80 -45.57 1.17 -9.80
C SER A 80 -46.14 -0.15 -9.27
N LYS A 81 -46.95 -0.82 -10.09
CA LYS A 81 -47.47 -2.16 -9.78
C LYS A 81 -46.48 -3.28 -10.09
N PHE A 82 -45.28 -2.97 -10.58
CA PHE A 82 -44.28 -3.96 -10.95
C PHE A 82 -43.94 -4.90 -9.79
N ARG A 83 -43.80 -6.19 -10.12
CA ARG A 83 -43.35 -7.26 -9.23
C ARG A 83 -42.41 -8.13 -10.04
N GLY A 84 -41.19 -8.31 -9.55
CA GLY A 84 -40.17 -9.05 -10.30
C GLY A 84 -39.01 -9.45 -9.41
N SER A 85 -37.87 -9.72 -10.02
CA SER A 85 -36.65 -10.03 -9.28
C SER A 85 -35.43 -9.45 -9.98
N PHE A 86 -34.49 -8.95 -9.19
CA PHE A 86 -33.12 -8.81 -9.66
C PHE A 86 -32.47 -10.20 -9.72
N VAL A 87 -31.72 -10.45 -10.78
CA VAL A 87 -30.74 -11.52 -10.90
C VAL A 87 -29.37 -10.89 -10.72
N ILE A 88 -28.75 -11.16 -9.57
CA ILE A 88 -27.41 -10.72 -9.23
C ILE A 88 -26.46 -11.86 -9.60
N SER A 89 -25.47 -11.61 -10.46
CA SER A 89 -24.59 -12.68 -10.95
C SER A 89 -23.13 -12.28 -11.11
N LEU A 90 -22.27 -13.28 -11.07
CA LEU A 90 -20.95 -13.22 -11.69
C LEU A 90 -21.05 -13.86 -13.07
N GLN A 91 -20.48 -13.21 -14.07
CA GLN A 91 -20.48 -13.67 -15.47
C GLN A 91 -19.05 -13.69 -16.01
N ASP A 92 -18.76 -14.58 -16.94
CA ASP A 92 -17.53 -14.49 -17.72
C ASP A 92 -17.62 -13.39 -18.80
N GLY A 93 -16.52 -13.18 -19.53
CA GLY A 93 -16.43 -12.15 -20.57
C GLY A 93 -17.36 -12.35 -21.76
N SER A 94 -17.92 -13.56 -21.93
CA SER A 94 -18.94 -13.86 -22.95
C SER A 94 -20.36 -13.54 -22.48
N GLY A 95 -20.54 -13.26 -21.18
CA GLY A 95 -21.84 -13.09 -20.54
C GLY A 95 -22.43 -14.39 -19.98
N THR A 96 -21.67 -15.49 -20.00
CA THR A 96 -22.11 -16.76 -19.40
C THR A 96 -22.12 -16.62 -17.88
N THR A 97 -23.23 -16.98 -17.26
CA THR A 97 -23.38 -16.90 -15.80
C THR A 97 -22.55 -17.97 -15.11
N LEU A 98 -21.66 -17.54 -14.22
CA LEU A 98 -20.83 -18.40 -13.37
C LEU A 98 -21.54 -18.77 -12.07
N THR A 99 -22.24 -17.80 -11.47
CA THR A 99 -23.10 -17.99 -10.30
C THR A 99 -24.12 -16.85 -10.22
N SER A 100 -25.28 -17.09 -9.60
CA SER A 100 -26.30 -16.07 -9.44
C SER A 100 -27.19 -16.27 -8.22
N GLN A 101 -27.83 -15.17 -7.78
CA GLN A 101 -28.90 -15.14 -6.80
C GLN A 101 -30.04 -14.27 -7.27
N LYS A 102 -31.26 -14.63 -6.86
CA LYS A 102 -32.47 -13.84 -7.16
C LYS A 102 -32.97 -13.11 -5.92
N VAL A 103 -33.32 -11.85 -6.09
CA VAL A 103 -33.91 -11.02 -5.03
C VAL A 103 -35.21 -10.44 -5.52
N SER A 104 -36.31 -10.75 -4.84
CA SER A 104 -37.62 -10.21 -5.17
C SER A 104 -37.70 -8.71 -4.90
N ILE A 105 -38.30 -7.99 -5.85
CA ILE A 105 -38.45 -6.54 -5.81
C ILE A 105 -39.85 -6.10 -6.24
N THR A 106 -40.23 -4.92 -5.80
CA THR A 106 -41.55 -4.34 -6.05
C THR A 106 -41.41 -2.89 -6.47
N GLY A 107 -42.15 -2.47 -7.49
CA GLY A 107 -42.20 -1.07 -7.95
C GLY A 107 -42.72 -0.09 -6.90
N SER A 108 -43.31 -0.56 -5.80
CA SER A 108 -43.67 0.26 -4.63
C SER A 108 -42.48 0.69 -3.76
N GLN A 109 -41.27 0.15 -3.99
CA GLN A 109 -40.07 0.50 -3.22
C GLN A 109 -39.47 1.82 -3.73
N THR A 110 -40.01 2.95 -3.27
CA THR A 110 -39.54 4.30 -3.66
C THR A 110 -38.54 4.93 -2.69
N SER A 111 -38.41 4.38 -1.48
CA SER A 111 -37.31 4.68 -0.55
C SER A 111 -36.11 3.77 -0.81
N TRP A 112 -34.90 4.25 -0.49
CA TRP A 112 -33.69 3.45 -0.61
C TRP A 112 -33.76 2.19 0.24
N LYS A 113 -33.52 1.04 -0.39
CA LYS A 113 -33.45 -0.25 0.28
C LYS A 113 -32.13 -0.92 -0.05
N GLN A 114 -31.41 -1.35 0.99
CA GLN A 114 -30.22 -2.16 0.82
C GLN A 114 -30.58 -3.60 0.48
N VAL A 115 -29.84 -4.18 -0.45
CA VAL A 115 -29.82 -5.60 -0.77
C VAL A 115 -28.46 -6.14 -0.37
N LYS A 116 -28.44 -7.28 0.32
CA LYS A 116 -27.23 -8.06 0.63
C LYS A 116 -27.45 -9.50 0.18
N VAL A 117 -26.55 -10.06 -0.60
CA VAL A 117 -26.63 -11.44 -1.10
C VAL A 117 -25.25 -12.10 -1.11
N SER A 118 -25.24 -13.43 -0.96
CA SER A 118 -24.04 -14.25 -1.08
C SER A 118 -24.03 -15.02 -2.39
N LEU A 119 -22.96 -14.89 -3.16
CA LEU A 119 -22.75 -15.65 -4.40
C LEU A 119 -21.70 -16.74 -4.14
N ASN A 120 -22.11 -18.00 -4.23
CA ASN A 120 -21.21 -19.14 -4.07
C ASN A 120 -20.70 -19.58 -5.44
N THR A 121 -19.39 -19.64 -5.62
CA THR A 121 -18.75 -20.05 -6.87
C THR A 121 -18.38 -21.54 -6.79
N ASN A 122 -18.60 -22.29 -7.87
CA ASN A 122 -18.21 -23.70 -7.94
C ASN A 122 -17.14 -23.98 -9.00
N ILE A 123 -16.82 -22.99 -9.84
CA ILE A 123 -15.97 -23.12 -11.02
C ILE A 123 -14.96 -21.97 -10.99
N ALA A 124 -13.71 -22.25 -11.34
CA ALA A 124 -12.72 -21.24 -11.69
C ALA A 124 -12.84 -20.95 -13.20
N PRO A 125 -13.25 -19.75 -13.64
CA PRO A 125 -13.15 -19.39 -15.04
C PRO A 125 -11.67 -19.37 -15.47
N GLY A 126 -11.38 -19.71 -16.72
CA GLY A 126 -10.01 -19.73 -17.25
C GLY A 126 -9.36 -18.36 -17.47
N SER A 127 -9.98 -17.28 -16.97
CA SER A 127 -9.58 -15.89 -17.18
C SER A 127 -10.11 -14.98 -16.07
N THR A 128 -9.48 -13.82 -15.88
CA THR A 128 -9.94 -12.72 -15.02
C THR A 128 -10.88 -11.75 -15.74
N SER A 129 -11.14 -11.94 -17.03
CA SER A 129 -12.13 -11.16 -17.81
C SER A 129 -13.56 -11.55 -17.42
N ASN A 130 -13.95 -11.30 -16.18
CA ASN A 130 -15.28 -11.58 -15.62
C ASN A 130 -15.95 -10.28 -15.19
N MET A 131 -17.26 -10.34 -14.93
CA MET A 131 -18.08 -9.19 -14.59
C MET A 131 -19.05 -9.49 -13.46
N PHE A 132 -19.37 -8.48 -12.66
CA PHE A 132 -20.47 -8.49 -11.70
C PHE A 132 -21.71 -7.85 -12.32
N ALA A 133 -22.83 -8.54 -12.43
CA ALA A 133 -24.01 -8.07 -13.13
C ALA A 133 -25.27 -8.06 -12.26
N ILE A 134 -26.12 -7.07 -12.51
CA ILE A 134 -27.48 -7.00 -11.96
C ILE A 134 -28.43 -6.85 -13.15
N THR A 135 -29.35 -7.79 -13.30
CA THR A 135 -30.33 -7.81 -14.40
C THR A 135 -31.73 -8.09 -13.90
N LEU A 136 -32.74 -7.79 -14.71
CA LEU A 136 -34.14 -8.16 -14.52
C LEU A 136 -34.80 -8.46 -15.88
N ASN A 137 -35.95 -9.12 -15.85
CA ASN A 137 -36.68 -9.44 -17.09
C ASN A 137 -37.25 -8.17 -17.72
N GLY A 138 -36.81 -7.84 -18.94
CA GLY A 138 -37.17 -6.60 -19.61
C GLY A 138 -38.63 -6.45 -19.96
N ASP A 139 -39.30 -7.56 -20.30
CA ASP A 139 -40.73 -7.56 -20.65
C ASP A 139 -41.59 -7.13 -19.46
N SER A 140 -41.40 -7.81 -18.33
CA SER A 140 -42.14 -7.49 -17.09
C SER A 140 -41.81 -6.13 -16.50
N ALA A 141 -40.60 -5.60 -16.74
CA ALA A 141 -40.09 -4.36 -16.18
C ALA A 141 -40.15 -3.17 -17.16
N ALA A 142 -40.82 -3.34 -18.30
CA ALA A 142 -40.90 -2.31 -19.33
C ALA A 142 -41.40 -0.97 -18.77
N GLY A 143 -40.64 0.10 -19.01
CA GLY A 143 -40.95 1.45 -18.55
C GLY A 143 -40.51 1.77 -17.13
N GLU A 144 -39.95 0.81 -16.39
CA GLU A 144 -39.42 1.07 -15.05
C GLU A 144 -38.12 1.89 -15.11
N VAL A 145 -37.97 2.80 -14.15
CA VAL A 145 -36.74 3.58 -13.93
C VAL A 145 -36.28 3.37 -12.49
N ILE A 146 -35.09 2.79 -12.35
CA ILE A 146 -34.54 2.32 -11.09
C ILE A 146 -33.19 3.00 -10.86
N ASN A 147 -33.02 3.62 -9.70
CA ASN A 147 -31.74 4.17 -9.27
C ASN A 147 -31.02 3.18 -8.35
N PHE A 148 -29.72 3.05 -8.53
CA PHE A 148 -28.82 2.22 -7.73
C PHE A 148 -27.69 3.07 -7.15
N ALA A 149 -27.25 2.73 -5.94
CA ALA A 149 -26.14 3.41 -5.27
C ALA A 149 -25.35 2.43 -4.39
N MET A 150 -24.12 2.82 -4.01
CA MET A 150 -23.22 2.09 -3.11
C MET A 150 -23.12 0.59 -3.42
N LEU A 151 -22.75 0.27 -4.68
CA LEU A 151 -22.56 -1.11 -5.12
C LEU A 151 -21.23 -1.65 -4.60
N SER A 152 -21.23 -2.87 -4.06
CA SER A 152 -20.06 -3.51 -3.47
C SER A 152 -20.09 -5.02 -3.71
N LEU A 153 -18.92 -5.59 -3.99
CA LEU A 153 -18.70 -7.03 -4.12
C LEU A 153 -17.35 -7.38 -3.50
N PHE A 154 -17.36 -8.16 -2.42
CA PHE A 154 -16.15 -8.62 -1.75
C PHE A 154 -15.96 -10.14 -1.92
N PRO A 155 -14.76 -10.62 -2.30
CA PRO A 155 -14.35 -12.00 -2.04
C PRO A 155 -14.10 -12.22 -0.53
N PRO A 156 -13.74 -13.43 -0.10
CA PRO A 156 -13.14 -13.63 1.22
C PRO A 156 -11.94 -12.70 1.44
N THR A 157 -11.87 -12.08 2.61
CA THR A 157 -10.84 -11.10 2.97
C THR A 157 -9.78 -11.70 3.88
N PHE A 158 -8.62 -11.05 3.97
CA PHE A 158 -7.56 -11.42 4.89
C PHE A 158 -8.08 -11.37 6.34
N LYS A 159 -7.81 -12.43 7.11
CA LYS A 159 -8.29 -12.62 8.49
C LYS A 159 -9.82 -12.47 8.67
N ASN A 160 -10.59 -12.60 7.59
CA ASN A 160 -12.04 -12.42 7.57
C ASN A 160 -12.51 -11.04 8.05
N ARG A 161 -11.67 -10.00 7.99
CA ARG A 161 -12.05 -8.64 8.34
C ARG A 161 -13.13 -8.13 7.38
N GLU A 162 -14.23 -7.59 7.90
CA GLU A 162 -15.20 -6.89 7.07
C GLU A 162 -14.55 -5.64 6.46
N ASN A 163 -14.90 -5.31 5.21
CA ASN A 163 -14.22 -4.25 4.45
C ASN A 163 -12.68 -4.42 4.37
N GLY A 164 -12.18 -5.66 4.52
CA GLY A 164 -10.77 -5.97 4.69
C GLY A 164 -9.97 -6.15 3.40
N MET A 165 -8.71 -6.57 3.57
CA MET A 165 -7.72 -6.64 2.49
C MET A 165 -7.88 -7.87 1.60
N ARG A 166 -7.43 -7.74 0.35
CA ARG A 166 -7.25 -8.86 -0.59
C ARG A 166 -6.19 -9.83 -0.06
N GLN A 167 -6.54 -11.12 -0.03
CA GLN A 167 -5.79 -12.15 0.72
C GLN A 167 -4.37 -12.38 0.23
N ASP A 168 -4.14 -12.54 -1.06
CA ASP A 168 -2.82 -12.81 -1.64
C ASP A 168 -1.84 -11.63 -1.49
N ILE A 169 -2.31 -10.39 -1.64
CA ILE A 169 -1.52 -9.19 -1.37
C ILE A 169 -1.15 -9.10 0.12
N ALA A 170 -2.15 -9.23 1.00
CA ALA A 170 -1.91 -9.18 2.45
C ALA A 170 -1.00 -10.31 2.92
N GLN A 171 -1.11 -11.51 2.34
CA GLN A 171 -0.23 -12.63 2.63
C GLN A 171 1.20 -12.36 2.16
N ALA A 172 1.41 -11.78 0.97
CA ALA A 172 2.74 -11.41 0.52
C ALA A 172 3.42 -10.41 1.48
N LEU A 173 2.68 -9.45 2.05
CA LEU A 173 3.23 -8.58 3.09
C LEU A 173 3.49 -9.34 4.40
N ALA A 174 2.57 -10.21 4.82
CA ALA A 174 2.76 -11.05 6.01
C ALA A 174 4.03 -11.92 5.91
N ASP A 175 4.30 -12.48 4.73
CA ASP A 175 5.48 -13.31 4.44
C ASP A 175 6.80 -12.52 4.54
N MET A 176 6.75 -11.20 4.31
CA MET A 176 7.91 -10.31 4.47
C MET A 176 8.16 -9.93 5.94
N LYS A 177 7.16 -10.10 6.81
CA LYS A 177 7.17 -9.72 8.25
C LYS A 177 7.72 -8.31 8.52
N PRO A 178 7.20 -7.26 7.84
CA PRO A 178 7.58 -5.89 8.14
C PRO A 178 7.29 -5.55 9.62
N SER A 179 8.11 -4.69 10.23
CA SER A 179 7.87 -4.21 11.61
C SER A 179 7.02 -2.95 11.69
N PHE A 180 6.84 -2.24 10.58
CA PHE A 180 6.03 -1.02 10.52
C PHE A 180 5.33 -0.87 9.17
N PHE A 181 4.35 0.04 9.11
CA PHE A 181 3.68 0.48 7.88
C PHE A 181 3.56 2.02 7.90
N ARG A 182 4.13 2.69 6.90
CA ARG A 182 3.98 4.15 6.70
C ARG A 182 2.67 4.42 5.95
N LEU A 183 1.81 5.31 6.46
CA LEU A 183 0.49 5.62 5.88
C LEU A 183 0.05 7.05 6.16
N PRO A 184 -0.93 7.62 5.42
CA PRO A 184 -1.50 7.13 4.15
C PRO A 184 -0.76 7.68 2.91
N GLY A 185 0.38 8.35 3.11
CA GLY A 185 1.15 9.05 2.09
C GLY A 185 2.17 8.18 1.33
N GLY A 186 3.11 8.77 0.57
CA GLY A 186 3.47 10.21 0.49
C GLY A 186 2.44 11.13 -0.17
N ASN A 187 2.60 11.43 -1.47
CA ASN A 187 1.80 12.43 -2.20
C ASN A 187 0.29 12.34 -2.02
N ASN A 188 -0.25 11.13 -1.84
CA ASN A 188 -1.68 10.91 -1.70
C ASN A 188 -2.26 11.40 -0.35
N LEU A 189 -1.41 11.83 0.60
CA LEU A 189 -1.79 12.57 1.81
C LEU A 189 -2.14 14.03 1.48
N GLU A 190 -1.30 14.67 0.67
CA GLU A 190 -1.23 16.13 0.49
C GLU A 190 -2.44 16.67 -0.27
N GLY A 191 -2.88 15.95 -1.30
CA GLY A 191 -3.89 16.44 -2.24
C GLY A 191 -3.38 17.58 -3.13
N GLN A 192 -4.03 17.74 -4.28
CA GLN A 192 -3.73 18.87 -5.16
C GLN A 192 -4.11 20.24 -4.57
N THR A 193 -5.14 20.28 -3.71
CA THR A 193 -5.64 21.47 -3.03
C THR A 193 -6.05 21.11 -1.61
N VAL A 194 -6.27 22.12 -0.76
CA VAL A 194 -6.66 21.92 0.64
C VAL A 194 -7.96 21.11 0.74
N ASN A 195 -8.88 21.28 -0.22
CA ASN A 195 -10.15 20.54 -0.26
C ASN A 195 -10.02 19.09 -0.74
N THR A 196 -8.91 18.73 -1.38
CA THR A 196 -8.65 17.38 -1.91
C THR A 196 -7.61 16.61 -1.11
N ARG A 197 -7.10 17.19 -0.02
CA ARG A 197 -6.23 16.49 0.94
C ARG A 197 -6.90 15.23 1.51
N TRP A 198 -6.10 14.30 1.99
CA TRP A 198 -6.63 13.18 2.77
C TRP A 198 -7.13 13.66 4.14
N GLN A 199 -8.29 13.16 4.56
CA GLN A 199 -8.95 13.56 5.82
C GLN A 199 -9.44 12.31 6.55
N TRP A 200 -8.82 11.99 7.69
CA TRP A 200 -9.04 10.75 8.42
C TRP A 200 -10.53 10.46 8.69
N ASN A 201 -11.28 11.48 9.10
CA ASN A 201 -12.68 11.39 9.48
C ASN A 201 -13.61 11.08 8.29
N ASN A 202 -13.22 11.40 7.06
CA ASN A 202 -13.97 11.02 5.86
C ASN A 202 -13.76 9.54 5.47
N THR A 203 -12.84 8.86 6.14
CA THR A 203 -12.45 7.46 5.86
C THR A 203 -13.00 6.47 6.89
N LEU A 204 -13.83 6.92 7.83
CA LEU A 204 -14.32 6.10 8.93
C LEU A 204 -15.82 5.85 8.83
N GLY A 205 -16.31 4.89 9.63
CA GLY A 205 -17.73 4.56 9.70
C GLY A 205 -18.25 3.85 8.46
N GLU A 206 -19.57 3.91 8.27
CA GLU A 206 -20.26 3.25 7.18
C GLU A 206 -19.85 3.81 5.81
N LEU A 207 -19.70 2.93 4.82
CA LEU A 207 -19.27 3.34 3.47
C LEU A 207 -20.23 4.33 2.80
N VAL A 208 -21.51 4.33 3.19
CA VAL A 208 -22.49 5.31 2.68
C VAL A 208 -22.19 6.74 3.13
N ASP A 209 -21.39 6.93 4.18
CA ASP A 209 -21.03 8.24 4.71
C ASP A 209 -19.62 8.69 4.29
N ARG A 210 -18.90 7.84 3.53
CA ARG A 210 -17.55 8.16 3.01
C ARG A 210 -17.66 8.78 1.62
N PRO A 211 -17.37 10.09 1.44
CA PRO A 211 -17.54 10.77 0.15
C PRO A 211 -16.49 10.37 -0.89
N GLY A 212 -15.39 9.75 -0.45
CA GLY A 212 -14.18 9.56 -1.24
C GLY A 212 -13.52 10.90 -1.60
N ARG A 213 -12.46 10.82 -2.41
CA ARG A 213 -11.75 12.00 -2.92
C ARG A 213 -11.06 11.71 -4.23
N PHE A 214 -10.68 12.75 -4.95
CA PHE A 214 -9.76 12.59 -6.07
C PHE A 214 -8.33 12.55 -5.53
N GLY A 215 -7.63 11.45 -5.75
CA GLY A 215 -6.25 11.29 -5.28
C GLY A 215 -5.24 11.90 -6.25
N ASP A 216 -3.97 11.78 -5.89
CA ASP A 216 -2.88 12.50 -6.56
C ASP A 216 -2.21 11.69 -7.68
N TRP A 217 -2.80 10.54 -8.01
CA TRP A 217 -2.34 9.60 -9.03
C TRP A 217 -3.33 9.47 -10.20
N GLY A 218 -4.21 10.45 -10.39
CA GLY A 218 -5.11 10.53 -11.55
C GLY A 218 -6.38 9.69 -11.47
N TYR A 219 -6.74 9.20 -10.28
CA TYR A 219 -7.97 8.44 -10.07
C TYR A 219 -8.65 8.76 -8.72
N VAL A 220 -9.94 8.42 -8.63
CA VAL A 220 -10.74 8.58 -7.41
C VAL A 220 -10.36 7.51 -6.39
N ASN A 221 -10.15 7.92 -5.14
CA ASN A 221 -10.04 7.04 -3.98
C ASN A 221 -11.43 6.96 -3.34
N THR A 222 -11.89 5.74 -3.05
CA THR A 222 -13.20 5.53 -2.42
C THR A 222 -13.18 5.84 -0.92
N ASP A 223 -11.98 5.92 -0.34
CA ASP A 223 -11.73 5.94 1.11
C ASP A 223 -12.39 4.76 1.87
N GLY A 224 -12.72 3.67 1.15
CA GLY A 224 -13.10 2.40 1.73
C GLY A 224 -11.92 1.69 2.40
N LEU A 225 -10.70 1.90 1.90
CA LEU A 225 -9.48 1.65 2.67
C LEU A 225 -9.19 2.91 3.50
N GLY A 226 -9.74 2.95 4.71
CA GLY A 226 -9.62 4.08 5.63
C GLY A 226 -8.71 3.81 6.82
N LEU A 227 -8.65 4.77 7.74
CA LEU A 227 -7.74 4.71 8.89
C LEU A 227 -7.98 3.45 9.75
N MET A 228 -9.24 3.08 10.01
CA MET A 228 -9.56 1.86 10.77
C MET A 228 -9.06 0.60 10.06
N GLU A 229 -9.24 0.51 8.74
CA GLU A 229 -8.79 -0.65 7.96
C GLU A 229 -7.26 -0.75 7.92
N TYR A 230 -6.53 0.38 7.84
CA TYR A 230 -5.06 0.40 7.98
C TYR A 230 -4.59 -0.08 9.35
N LEU A 231 -5.23 0.37 10.43
CA LEU A 231 -4.85 0.02 11.80
C LEU A 231 -5.11 -1.47 12.09
N HIS A 232 -6.24 -2.00 11.62
CA HIS A 232 -6.48 -3.44 11.67
C HIS A 232 -5.46 -4.24 10.87
N TRP A 233 -5.02 -3.73 9.73
CA TRP A 233 -3.98 -4.42 8.94
C TRP A 233 -2.64 -4.43 9.66
N CYS A 234 -2.29 -3.33 10.35
CA CYS A 234 -1.11 -3.27 11.21
C CYS A 234 -1.20 -4.29 12.35
N GLU A 235 -2.34 -4.32 13.07
CA GLU A 235 -2.59 -5.28 14.15
C GLU A 235 -2.51 -6.73 13.66
N ASP A 236 -3.18 -7.07 12.55
CA ASP A 236 -3.23 -8.42 12.00
C ASP A 236 -1.87 -8.96 11.54
N LEU A 237 -0.92 -8.06 11.24
CA LEU A 237 0.44 -8.38 10.82
C LEU A 237 1.50 -8.14 11.91
N GLY A 238 1.12 -7.62 13.08
CA GLY A 238 2.07 -7.27 14.15
C GLY A 238 2.99 -6.09 13.78
N MET A 239 2.53 -5.19 12.92
CA MET A 239 3.23 -3.95 12.56
C MET A 239 2.83 -2.82 13.51
N GLN A 240 3.70 -1.83 13.67
CA GLN A 240 3.30 -0.50 14.16
C GLN A 240 3.02 0.45 12.97
N ALA A 241 2.17 1.46 13.18
CA ALA A 241 2.01 2.52 12.19
C ALA A 241 3.12 3.58 12.34
N ILE A 242 3.64 4.06 11.21
CA ILE A 242 4.22 5.41 11.09
C ILE A 242 3.15 6.23 10.38
N MET A 243 2.39 7.03 11.13
CA MET A 243 1.18 7.68 10.62
C MET A 243 1.46 9.14 10.27
N ALA A 244 1.28 9.52 9.02
CA ALA A 244 1.39 10.89 8.59
C ALA A 244 0.12 11.70 8.90
N VAL A 245 0.30 12.98 9.21
CA VAL A 245 -0.75 13.99 9.32
C VAL A 245 -0.55 15.07 8.27
N TRP A 246 -1.64 15.57 7.71
CA TRP A 246 -1.58 16.70 6.76
C TRP A 246 -1.23 17.98 7.49
N ASP A 247 -0.34 18.80 6.93
CA ASP A 247 0.41 19.82 7.67
C ASP A 247 0.31 21.24 7.09
N GLY A 248 -0.63 21.49 6.18
CA GLY A 248 -0.84 22.81 5.59
C GLY A 248 -0.39 22.97 4.14
N TYR A 249 0.29 21.97 3.55
CA TYR A 249 0.80 22.03 2.18
C TYR A 249 0.03 21.13 1.19
N THR A 250 0.08 21.49 -0.10
CA THR A 250 -0.62 20.77 -1.18
C THR A 250 0.23 20.76 -2.45
N LEU A 251 0.04 19.74 -3.29
CA LEU A 251 0.87 19.50 -4.48
C LEU A 251 0.74 20.55 -5.60
N SER A 252 -0.28 21.42 -5.56
CA SER A 252 -0.34 22.59 -6.45
C SER A 252 0.55 23.75 -5.99
N GLY A 253 1.37 23.56 -4.95
CA GLY A 253 2.31 24.55 -4.44
C GLY A 253 1.72 25.53 -3.42
N ALA A 254 0.49 25.31 -2.94
CA ALA A 254 -0.14 26.19 -1.96
C ALA A 254 0.19 25.74 -0.54
N SER A 255 0.71 26.67 0.27
CA SER A 255 0.79 26.56 1.72
C SER A 255 -0.27 27.45 2.37
N LEU A 256 -0.98 26.93 3.36
CA LEU A 256 -1.86 27.74 4.20
C LEU A 256 -1.05 28.78 4.98
N ALA A 257 -1.60 29.98 5.15
CA ALA A 257 -1.00 30.97 6.02
C ALA A 257 -1.02 30.49 7.48
N GLU A 258 -0.03 30.91 8.27
CA GLU A 258 0.15 30.51 9.67
C GLU A 258 -1.13 30.69 10.51
N ASN A 259 -1.83 31.82 10.35
CA ASN A 259 -3.08 32.12 11.06
C ASN A 259 -4.30 31.28 10.62
N GLN A 260 -4.13 30.38 9.65
CA GLN A 260 -5.17 29.48 9.14
C GLN A 260 -4.93 28.02 9.60
N LEU A 261 -3.83 27.71 10.28
CA LEU A 261 -3.45 26.33 10.60
C LEU A 261 -4.27 25.69 11.71
N ALA A 262 -4.80 26.49 12.65
CA ALA A 262 -5.44 25.98 13.87
C ALA A 262 -6.51 24.88 13.64
N PRO A 263 -7.44 24.99 12.67
CA PRO A 263 -8.40 23.91 12.41
C PRO A 263 -7.77 22.60 11.92
N TYR A 264 -6.65 22.68 11.21
CA TYR A 264 -5.95 21.52 10.66
C TYR A 264 -5.04 20.86 11.70
N ILE A 265 -4.46 21.66 12.59
CA ILE A 265 -3.77 21.17 13.79
C ILE A 265 -4.75 20.39 14.67
N GLN A 266 -5.95 20.93 14.91
CA GLN A 266 -6.99 20.20 15.66
C GLN A 266 -7.40 18.90 14.95
N GLN A 267 -7.54 18.93 13.62
CA GLN A 267 -7.85 17.71 12.86
C GLN A 267 -6.75 16.63 13.00
N ALA A 268 -5.48 17.02 13.06
CA ALA A 268 -4.37 16.11 13.33
C ALA A 268 -4.38 15.56 14.77
N ILE A 269 -4.73 16.40 15.76
CA ILE A 269 -4.94 15.96 17.15
C ILE A 269 -6.07 14.94 17.22
N ASP A 270 -7.19 15.19 16.54
CA ASP A 270 -8.33 14.28 16.53
C ASP A 270 -7.98 12.97 15.81
N GLN A 271 -7.18 13.02 14.75
CA GLN A 271 -6.64 11.84 14.08
C GLN A 271 -5.85 10.96 15.05
N ILE A 272 -4.92 11.55 15.82
CA ILE A 272 -4.13 10.80 16.80
C ILE A 272 -5.00 10.29 17.94
N ASN A 273 -5.93 11.10 18.46
CA ASN A 273 -6.88 10.67 19.48
C ASN A 273 -7.76 9.50 19.01
N PHE A 274 -8.15 9.46 17.73
CA PHE A 274 -8.82 8.29 17.18
C PHE A 274 -7.96 7.03 17.34
N VAL A 275 -6.64 7.11 17.15
CA VAL A 275 -5.74 5.94 17.24
C VAL A 275 -5.46 5.54 18.70
N ILE A 276 -5.08 6.50 19.56
CA ILE A 276 -4.53 6.20 20.91
C ILE A 276 -5.31 6.79 22.08
N GLY A 277 -6.27 7.68 21.82
CA GLY A 277 -6.97 8.42 22.87
C GLY A 277 -7.85 7.52 23.75
N ASP A 278 -8.12 8.01 24.97
CA ASP A 278 -9.11 7.41 25.88
C ASP A 278 -10.54 7.73 25.38
N PRO A 279 -11.38 6.71 25.09
CA PRO A 279 -12.76 6.91 24.65
C PRO A 279 -13.63 7.78 25.57
N LYS A 280 -13.22 7.99 26.83
CA LYS A 280 -13.93 8.86 27.79
C LYS A 280 -13.52 10.33 27.70
N LYS A 281 -12.42 10.66 27.01
CA LYS A 281 -11.83 12.00 26.99
C LYS A 281 -11.89 12.68 25.63
N SER A 282 -12.11 11.93 24.55
CA SER A 282 -12.13 12.44 23.18
C SER A 282 -13.26 11.79 22.37
N GLU A 283 -13.98 12.60 21.59
CA GLU A 283 -15.00 12.10 20.65
C GLU A 283 -14.38 11.20 19.57
N ALA A 284 -13.19 11.54 19.07
CA ALA A 284 -12.47 10.70 18.13
C ALA A 284 -12.15 9.28 18.70
N ALA A 285 -11.68 9.20 19.95
CA ALA A 285 -11.48 7.91 20.62
C ALA A 285 -12.79 7.17 20.90
N ALA A 286 -13.85 7.90 21.26
CA ALA A 286 -15.19 7.33 21.43
C ALA A 286 -15.73 6.74 20.11
N LEU A 287 -15.43 7.39 18.98
CA LEU A 287 -15.73 6.88 17.65
C LEU A 287 -15.01 5.56 17.40
N ARG A 288 -13.70 5.46 17.65
CA ARG A 288 -12.94 4.20 17.57
C ARG A 288 -13.61 3.08 18.36
N ALA A 289 -13.98 3.35 19.61
CA ALA A 289 -14.70 2.40 20.46
C ALA A 289 -16.06 1.99 19.89
N SER A 290 -16.83 2.93 19.34
CA SER A 290 -18.13 2.66 18.72
C SER A 290 -18.03 1.82 17.44
N LEU A 291 -16.90 1.90 16.74
CA LEU A 291 -16.58 1.08 15.57
C LEU A 291 -16.05 -0.31 15.96
N GLY A 292 -16.09 -0.67 17.25
CA GLY A 292 -15.79 -2.01 17.74
C GLY A 292 -14.37 -2.22 18.25
N HIS A 293 -13.57 -1.16 18.39
CA HIS A 293 -12.19 -1.26 18.92
C HIS A 293 -11.96 -0.20 20.02
N PRO A 294 -12.32 -0.49 21.29
CA PRO A 294 -12.18 0.48 22.38
C PRO A 294 -10.72 0.69 22.82
N ASP A 295 -9.87 -0.31 22.66
CA ASP A 295 -8.47 -0.25 23.05
C ASP A 295 -7.66 0.66 22.12
N PRO A 296 -6.59 1.33 22.57
CA PRO A 296 -5.73 2.11 21.69
C PRO A 296 -4.91 1.18 20.78
N PHE A 297 -4.67 1.61 19.54
CA PHE A 297 -3.70 0.95 18.65
C PHE A 297 -2.27 1.41 18.99
N PRO A 298 -1.23 0.61 18.68
CA PRO A 298 0.16 1.07 18.80
C PRO A 298 0.47 2.21 17.83
N LEU A 299 0.88 3.36 18.37
CA LEU A 299 1.38 4.50 17.60
C LEU A 299 2.51 5.17 18.38
N LYS A 300 3.73 5.10 17.84
CA LYS A 300 4.92 5.74 18.41
C LYS A 300 5.44 6.89 17.57
N TYR A 301 5.19 6.83 16.25
CA TYR A 301 5.75 7.75 15.28
C TYR A 301 4.64 8.42 14.48
N VAL A 302 4.67 9.74 14.43
CA VAL A 302 3.82 10.56 13.56
C VAL A 302 4.70 11.37 12.63
N GLU A 303 4.45 11.28 11.33
CA GLU A 303 5.14 12.09 10.34
C GLU A 303 4.32 13.36 10.05
N VAL A 304 4.96 14.53 10.05
CA VAL A 304 4.28 15.82 9.88
C VAL A 304 4.49 16.30 8.45
N GLY A 305 3.47 16.08 7.61
CA GLY A 305 3.55 16.39 6.18
C GLY A 305 4.09 15.24 5.33
N ASN A 306 4.55 15.59 4.14
CA ASN A 306 5.25 14.71 3.19
C ASN A 306 6.09 15.57 2.24
N GLU A 307 7.37 15.23 2.07
CA GLU A 307 8.29 15.89 1.12
C GLU A 307 8.31 17.43 1.21
N ASP A 308 8.15 17.98 2.41
CA ASP A 308 8.12 19.43 2.63
C ASP A 308 9.45 20.14 2.34
N PHE A 309 10.49 19.41 1.94
CA PHE A 309 11.64 20.00 1.25
C PHE A 309 11.24 20.77 -0.01
N PHE A 310 10.09 20.48 -0.64
CA PHE A 310 9.51 21.29 -1.72
C PHE A 310 8.85 22.59 -1.26
N ALA A 311 8.52 22.72 0.03
CA ALA A 311 7.84 23.87 0.63
C ALA A 311 8.56 24.35 1.90
N SER A 312 9.89 24.31 1.87
CA SER A 312 10.74 24.47 3.05
C SER A 312 10.58 25.82 3.76
N ASP A 313 10.38 26.90 3.01
CA ASP A 313 10.18 28.25 3.58
C ASP A 313 8.96 28.32 4.52
N THR A 314 7.86 27.66 4.15
CA THR A 314 6.64 27.65 4.97
C THR A 314 6.64 26.53 6.00
N TYR A 315 7.39 25.45 5.74
CA TYR A 315 7.51 24.34 6.68
C TYR A 315 8.06 24.80 8.03
N VAL A 316 8.87 25.86 8.09
CA VAL A 316 9.39 26.42 9.34
C VAL A 316 8.28 26.76 10.34
N TYR A 317 7.24 27.50 9.91
CA TYR A 317 6.13 27.84 10.82
C TYR A 317 5.10 26.71 10.92
N ARG A 318 4.87 25.94 9.83
CA ARG A 318 3.95 24.80 9.85
C ARG A 318 4.42 23.75 10.84
N TRP A 319 5.68 23.30 10.74
CA TRP A 319 6.32 22.42 11.70
C TRP A 319 6.21 22.95 13.13
N ARG A 320 6.59 24.21 13.36
CA ARG A 320 6.57 24.80 14.70
C ARG A 320 5.19 24.72 15.31
N ASP A 321 4.16 25.15 14.60
CA ASP A 321 2.81 25.27 15.14
C ASP A 321 2.15 23.90 15.31
N PHE A 322 2.31 23.01 14.33
CA PHE A 322 1.83 21.63 14.42
C PHE A 322 2.52 20.90 15.57
N VAL A 323 3.84 20.81 15.57
CA VAL A 323 4.57 19.99 16.55
C VAL A 323 4.47 20.56 17.96
N THR A 324 4.47 21.89 18.13
CA THR A 324 4.25 22.48 19.48
C THR A 324 2.90 22.05 20.06
N ALA A 325 1.83 22.08 19.26
CA ALA A 325 0.50 21.67 19.72
C ALA A 325 0.42 20.15 19.92
N LEU A 326 0.90 19.37 18.95
CA LEU A 326 0.85 17.91 18.96
C LEU A 326 1.70 17.31 20.10
N GLN A 327 2.90 17.83 20.34
CA GLN A 327 3.76 17.36 21.45
C GLN A 327 3.19 17.70 22.82
N ALA A 328 2.48 18.83 22.94
CA ALA A 328 1.82 19.19 24.20
C ALA A 328 0.69 18.21 24.56
N GLU A 329 -0.06 17.73 23.56
CA GLU A 329 -1.13 16.74 23.75
C GLU A 329 -0.58 15.30 23.85
N PHE A 330 0.47 14.98 23.09
CA PHE A 330 1.02 13.63 22.95
C PHE A 330 2.54 13.60 23.22
N PRO A 331 2.97 13.78 24.48
CA PRO A 331 4.39 13.92 24.82
C PRO A 331 5.22 12.66 24.54
N ASP A 332 4.59 11.49 24.42
CA ASP A 332 5.27 10.20 24.17
C ASP A 332 5.40 9.86 22.67
N ILE A 333 4.82 10.66 21.77
CA ILE A 333 4.95 10.48 20.31
C ILE A 333 6.23 11.14 19.83
N HIS A 334 6.92 10.45 18.92
CA HIS A 334 8.03 10.99 18.14
C HIS A 334 7.50 11.59 16.84
N PHE A 335 7.81 12.87 16.58
CA PHE A 335 7.40 13.57 15.36
C PHE A 335 8.54 13.60 14.34
N ILE A 336 8.27 13.12 13.13
CA ILE A 336 9.23 13.00 12.04
C ILE A 336 9.08 14.19 11.09
N ALA A 337 10.18 14.90 10.83
CA ALA A 337 10.25 16.01 9.88
C ALA A 337 10.51 15.53 8.44
N THR A 338 9.94 16.23 7.47
CA THR A 338 9.94 15.85 6.03
C THR A 338 10.71 16.84 5.15
N SER A 339 11.36 17.85 5.75
CA SER A 339 12.32 18.71 5.04
C SER A 339 13.67 18.01 4.89
N ASN A 340 14.57 18.57 4.08
CA ASN A 340 15.97 18.15 4.12
C ASN A 340 16.51 18.34 5.55
N ALA A 341 17.26 17.36 6.03
CA ALA A 341 17.77 17.37 7.40
C ALA A 341 18.62 18.62 7.66
N PHE A 342 18.31 19.32 8.75
CA PHE A 342 19.00 20.53 9.21
C PHE A 342 18.97 21.74 8.25
N ASN A 343 18.26 21.68 7.13
CA ASN A 343 18.08 22.82 6.24
C ASN A 343 16.69 22.81 5.60
N PRO A 344 15.75 23.66 6.07
CA PRO A 344 15.94 24.76 7.01
C PRO A 344 16.12 24.28 8.47
N ILE A 345 16.54 25.20 9.34
CA ILE A 345 16.53 24.94 10.79
C ILE A 345 15.10 25.05 11.31
N LEU A 346 14.63 24.00 11.97
CA LEU A 346 13.27 23.89 12.50
C LEU A 346 13.24 24.08 14.02
N SER A 347 12.11 24.56 14.53
CA SER A 347 11.85 24.71 15.97
C SER A 347 10.43 24.25 16.25
N PRO A 348 10.18 23.35 17.23
CA PRO A 348 11.16 22.62 18.04
C PRO A 348 12.13 21.80 17.18
N ASN A 349 13.32 21.48 17.70
CA ASN A 349 14.31 20.73 16.93
C ASN A 349 13.81 19.29 16.69
N PRO A 350 13.73 18.81 15.44
CA PRO A 350 13.29 17.45 15.15
C PRO A 350 14.28 16.42 15.70
N THR A 351 13.76 15.35 16.29
CA THR A 351 14.53 14.18 16.71
C THR A 351 14.59 13.11 15.62
N GLU A 352 13.67 13.14 14.67
CA GLU A 352 13.59 12.22 13.54
C GLU A 352 13.40 12.99 12.22
N TYR A 353 14.05 12.54 11.15
CA TYR A 353 13.85 13.01 9.78
C TYR A 353 13.51 11.85 8.84
N ASP A 354 12.60 12.08 7.90
CA ASP A 354 12.37 11.21 6.74
C ASP A 354 13.29 11.62 5.58
N VAL A 355 13.94 10.62 4.97
CA VAL A 355 14.85 10.76 3.83
C VAL A 355 14.33 9.88 2.69
N HIS A 356 14.15 10.50 1.53
CA HIS A 356 13.69 9.83 0.32
C HIS A 356 14.79 9.81 -0.75
N VAL A 357 14.98 8.68 -1.41
CA VAL A 357 15.89 8.59 -2.56
C VAL A 357 15.44 7.63 -3.65
N TYR A 358 15.27 8.18 -4.85
CA TYR A 358 15.07 7.42 -6.07
C TYR A 358 16.27 7.62 -7.00
N GLN A 359 17.00 6.54 -7.26
CA GLN A 359 18.31 6.64 -7.91
C GLN A 359 18.65 5.42 -8.78
N THR A 360 19.87 5.39 -9.34
CA THR A 360 20.36 4.24 -10.11
C THR A 360 20.86 3.09 -9.23
N PRO A 361 20.83 1.82 -9.70
CA PRO A 361 21.42 0.70 -8.97
C PRO A 361 22.87 0.94 -8.53
N THR A 362 23.66 1.59 -9.38
CA THR A 362 25.07 1.93 -9.10
C THR A 362 25.18 2.97 -7.98
N TRP A 363 24.30 3.98 -7.97
CA TRP A 363 24.27 4.99 -6.90
C TRP A 363 24.02 4.33 -5.54
N PHE A 364 23.07 3.40 -5.45
CA PHE A 364 22.78 2.71 -4.18
C PHE A 364 24.01 1.96 -3.64
N ALA A 365 24.74 1.26 -4.50
CA ALA A 365 25.98 0.57 -4.09
C ALA A 365 27.05 1.57 -3.60
N GLN A 366 27.30 2.62 -4.37
CA GLN A 366 28.32 3.64 -4.09
C GLN A 366 27.98 4.53 -2.88
N ASN A 367 26.70 4.62 -2.51
CA ASN A 367 26.23 5.39 -1.36
C ASN A 367 25.86 4.49 -0.18
N SER A 368 26.36 3.27 -0.13
CA SER A 368 26.20 2.39 1.05
C SER A 368 26.85 2.94 2.33
N PHE A 369 27.64 4.01 2.23
CA PHE A 369 28.23 4.75 3.36
C PHE A 369 27.51 6.06 3.70
N TYR A 370 26.31 6.30 3.14
CA TYR A 370 25.57 7.56 3.28
C TYR A 370 25.51 8.07 4.72
N TYR A 371 25.18 7.19 5.67
CA TYR A 371 25.00 7.53 7.09
C TYR A 371 26.27 7.39 7.95
N ASP A 372 27.37 6.82 7.44
CA ASP A 372 28.57 6.53 8.25
C ASP A 372 29.19 7.81 8.82
N GLY A 373 29.15 8.92 8.06
CA GLY A 373 29.67 10.21 8.47
C GLY A 373 28.70 11.09 9.25
N PHE A 374 27.46 10.65 9.48
CA PHE A 374 26.46 11.47 10.15
C PHE A 374 26.73 11.58 11.65
N GLU A 375 26.44 12.73 12.24
CA GLU A 375 26.63 12.97 13.66
C GLU A 375 25.70 12.11 14.52
N ARG A 376 26.23 11.55 15.62
CA ARG A 376 25.46 10.80 16.63
C ARG A 376 24.99 11.73 17.75
N ASN A 377 24.27 12.77 17.36
CA ASN A 377 23.85 13.87 18.25
C ASN A 377 22.45 13.69 18.86
N GLY A 378 21.83 12.53 18.68
CA GLY A 378 20.47 12.21 19.14
C GLY A 378 19.45 12.13 18.01
N THR A 379 19.72 12.72 16.84
CA THR A 379 18.87 12.62 15.65
C THR A 379 18.84 11.19 15.11
N LYS A 380 17.67 10.75 14.67
CA LYS A 380 17.45 9.48 13.97
C LYS A 380 16.88 9.72 12.56
N TYR A 381 17.08 8.74 11.70
CA TYR A 381 16.68 8.82 10.29
C TYR A 381 15.76 7.67 9.92
N PHE A 382 14.69 8.02 9.23
CA PHE A 382 13.80 7.11 8.54
C PHE A 382 14.13 7.21 7.06
N GLU A 383 14.55 6.11 6.43
CA GLU A 383 14.63 6.05 4.96
C GLU A 383 13.24 5.67 4.42
N GLY A 384 12.29 6.61 4.44
CA GLY A 384 10.87 6.34 4.26
C GLY A 384 10.49 5.95 2.84
N GLU A 385 11.26 6.39 1.85
CA GLU A 385 11.09 5.99 0.46
C GLU A 385 12.43 5.78 -0.22
N TYR A 386 12.71 4.56 -0.67
CA TYR A 386 13.84 4.33 -1.58
C TYR A 386 13.56 3.27 -2.63
N ALA A 387 14.12 3.46 -3.84
CA ALA A 387 14.18 2.44 -4.87
C ALA A 387 15.23 2.76 -5.94
N ALA A 388 15.87 1.72 -6.49
CA ALA A 388 16.65 1.85 -7.71
C ALA A 388 15.72 1.78 -8.92
N ILE A 389 15.40 2.95 -9.52
CA ILE A 389 14.30 3.05 -10.48
C ILE A 389 14.72 3.15 -11.95
N SER A 390 15.97 3.49 -12.22
CA SER A 390 16.47 3.74 -13.58
C SER A 390 17.95 3.41 -13.70
N THR A 391 18.40 3.05 -14.90
CA THR A 391 19.83 2.94 -15.21
C THR A 391 20.42 4.23 -15.79
N ASN A 392 19.58 5.25 -16.01
CA ASN A 392 19.98 6.53 -16.59
C ASN A 392 20.07 7.62 -15.49
N PRO A 393 21.28 8.01 -15.07
CA PRO A 393 21.47 9.01 -14.02
C PRO A 393 21.03 10.42 -14.45
N ASP A 394 21.03 10.72 -15.74
CA ASP A 394 20.67 12.04 -16.28
C ASP A 394 19.15 12.21 -16.44
N ASN A 395 18.39 11.12 -16.36
CA ASN A 395 16.92 11.14 -16.47
C ASN A 395 16.29 10.00 -15.65
N ILE A 396 16.45 10.09 -14.34
CA ILE A 396 16.00 9.09 -13.36
C ILE A 396 14.51 8.76 -13.50
N PHE A 397 13.67 9.76 -13.77
CA PHE A 397 12.21 9.61 -13.87
C PHE A 397 11.70 9.46 -15.30
N GLY A 398 12.58 9.26 -16.28
CA GLY A 398 12.24 9.11 -17.70
C GLY A 398 11.38 7.88 -18.03
N SER A 399 11.18 7.64 -19.34
CA SER A 399 10.46 6.46 -19.82
C SER A 399 11.31 5.19 -19.76
N THR A 400 10.68 4.02 -19.96
CA THR A 400 11.38 2.72 -20.01
C THR A 400 12.39 2.65 -21.16
N SER A 401 12.10 3.29 -22.29
CA SER A 401 13.05 3.42 -23.40
C SER A 401 14.26 4.31 -23.07
N GLN A 402 14.19 5.09 -21.98
CA GLN A 402 15.26 5.98 -21.52
C GLN A 402 16.00 5.45 -20.29
N GLY A 403 15.74 4.21 -19.85
CA GLY A 403 16.44 3.56 -18.75
C GLY A 403 15.58 3.25 -17.51
N ARG A 404 14.32 3.71 -17.47
CA ARG A 404 13.40 3.38 -16.37
C ARG A 404 13.13 1.89 -16.29
N LEU A 405 13.16 1.34 -15.08
CA LEU A 405 12.85 -0.06 -14.84
C LEU A 405 11.34 -0.27 -14.75
N THR A 406 10.81 -1.19 -15.55
CA THR A 406 9.39 -1.59 -15.48
C THR A 406 9.11 -2.42 -14.22
N PHE A 407 10.01 -3.35 -13.92
CA PHE A 407 10.02 -4.18 -12.71
C PHE A 407 11.41 -4.13 -12.11
N PRO A 408 11.58 -4.37 -10.80
CA PRO A 408 12.90 -4.50 -10.22
C PRO A 408 13.71 -5.60 -10.92
N THR A 409 15.00 -5.37 -11.12
CA THR A 409 15.94 -6.30 -11.75
C THR A 409 16.91 -6.85 -10.71
N MET A 410 17.63 -7.93 -11.03
CA MET A 410 18.70 -8.41 -10.16
C MET A 410 19.76 -7.33 -9.87
N GLN A 411 20.05 -6.45 -10.84
CA GLN A 411 20.98 -5.33 -10.67
C GLN A 411 20.43 -4.30 -9.69
N SER A 412 19.17 -3.87 -9.83
CA SER A 412 18.56 -2.91 -8.89
C SER A 412 18.54 -3.48 -7.48
N SER A 413 18.13 -4.74 -7.33
CA SER A 413 18.03 -5.41 -6.04
C SER A 413 19.39 -5.64 -5.37
N ALA A 414 20.46 -5.94 -6.12
CA ALA A 414 21.80 -6.04 -5.56
C ALA A 414 22.33 -4.66 -5.11
N GLY A 415 22.08 -3.61 -5.90
CA GLY A 415 22.41 -2.22 -5.52
C GLY A 415 21.70 -1.79 -4.24
N GLU A 416 20.38 -2.01 -4.17
CA GLU A 416 19.57 -1.75 -2.98
C GLU A 416 20.04 -2.56 -1.76
N ALA A 417 20.36 -3.85 -1.93
CA ALA A 417 20.90 -4.67 -0.86
C ALA A 417 22.24 -4.14 -0.33
N ALA A 418 23.11 -3.63 -1.21
CA ALA A 418 24.36 -2.99 -0.82
C ALA A 418 24.10 -1.75 0.05
N PHE A 419 23.18 -0.89 -0.37
CA PHE A 419 22.74 0.27 0.43
C PHE A 419 22.17 -0.15 1.80
N MET A 420 21.32 -1.18 1.82
CA MET A 420 20.73 -1.71 3.06
C MET A 420 21.76 -2.27 4.04
N THR A 421 22.93 -2.75 3.59
CA THR A 421 24.02 -3.10 4.52
C THR A 421 24.55 -1.86 5.26
N GLY A 422 24.53 -0.70 4.61
CA GLY A 422 24.81 0.61 5.19
C GLY A 422 23.75 1.05 6.18
N LEU A 423 22.47 0.88 5.83
CA LEU A 423 21.36 1.17 6.74
C LEU A 423 21.47 0.35 8.04
N GLU A 424 21.78 -0.96 7.93
CA GLU A 424 21.93 -1.81 9.10
C GLU A 424 23.20 -1.52 9.91
N ARG A 425 24.31 -1.20 9.25
CA ARG A 425 25.54 -0.75 9.91
C ARG A 425 25.35 0.53 10.72
N ASN A 426 24.50 1.43 10.23
CA ASN A 426 24.17 2.69 10.87
C ASN A 426 22.82 2.65 11.59
N SER A 427 22.33 1.45 11.96
CA SER A 427 21.05 1.28 12.64
C SER A 427 21.04 1.84 14.07
N ASP A 428 22.19 2.32 14.56
CA ASP A 428 22.28 3.16 15.74
C ASP A 428 21.55 4.49 15.55
N ILE A 429 21.49 5.03 14.33
CA ILE A 429 20.75 6.27 13.98
C ILE A 429 19.65 6.05 12.93
N VAL A 430 19.77 5.07 12.04
CA VAL A 430 18.72 4.71 11.07
C VAL A 430 17.74 3.75 11.73
N PHE A 431 16.54 4.22 12.09
CA PHE A 431 15.62 3.42 12.89
C PHE A 431 14.57 2.66 12.07
N ALA A 432 14.33 3.10 10.83
CA ALA A 432 13.34 2.52 9.91
C ALA A 432 13.76 2.75 8.45
N ALA A 433 13.31 1.87 7.54
CA ALA A 433 13.54 2.00 6.10
C ALA A 433 12.46 1.26 5.31
N SER A 434 11.92 1.87 4.26
CA SER A 434 10.88 1.29 3.41
C SER A 434 11.08 1.54 1.93
N TYR A 435 11.03 0.48 1.13
CA TYR A 435 10.98 0.59 -0.32
C TYR A 435 9.66 1.25 -0.76
N ALA A 436 9.73 2.13 -1.76
CA ALA A 436 8.54 2.72 -2.37
C ALA A 436 8.59 2.73 -3.92
N PRO A 437 7.45 2.61 -4.61
CA PRO A 437 6.12 2.29 -4.07
C PRO A 437 5.96 0.79 -3.77
N LEU A 438 5.19 0.46 -2.72
CA LEU A 438 4.97 -0.92 -2.27
C LEU A 438 4.21 -1.77 -3.30
N LEU A 439 3.12 -1.24 -3.86
CA LEU A 439 2.17 -1.97 -4.69
C LEU A 439 2.02 -1.28 -6.07
N GLY A 440 1.90 -2.05 -7.14
CA GLY A 440 1.59 -1.55 -8.49
C GLY A 440 0.70 -2.49 -9.28
N HIS A 441 -0.47 -2.01 -9.74
CA HIS A 441 -1.33 -2.79 -10.63
C HIS A 441 -0.74 -2.80 -12.05
N VAL A 442 -0.45 -3.97 -12.62
CA VAL A 442 0.37 -4.11 -13.85
C VAL A 442 -0.20 -3.40 -15.09
N THR A 443 -1.52 -3.22 -15.17
CA THR A 443 -2.19 -2.52 -16.29
C THR A 443 -2.54 -1.06 -16.00
N HIS A 444 -2.46 -0.61 -14.74
CA HIS A 444 -2.95 0.70 -14.30
C HIS A 444 -1.96 1.33 -13.32
N ASN A 445 -0.72 1.45 -13.76
CA ASN A 445 0.37 1.96 -12.94
C ASN A 445 0.80 3.36 -13.39
N GLN A 446 1.07 4.22 -12.41
CA GLN A 446 1.58 5.59 -12.62
C GLN A 446 3.09 5.67 -12.34
N TRP A 447 3.66 4.68 -11.64
CA TRP A 447 5.06 4.68 -11.23
C TRP A 447 5.66 3.27 -11.20
N THR A 448 6.77 3.07 -11.90
CA THR A 448 7.57 1.83 -11.84
C THR A 448 8.97 2.09 -11.30
N PRO A 449 9.71 1.08 -10.87
CA PRO A 449 9.25 -0.24 -10.47
C PRO A 449 8.49 -0.22 -9.12
N ASN A 450 7.78 -1.29 -8.79
CA ASN A 450 7.08 -1.47 -7.51
C ASN A 450 7.58 -2.75 -6.82
N LEU A 451 7.50 -2.78 -5.49
CA LEU A 451 7.98 -3.94 -4.72
C LEU A 451 7.16 -5.20 -5.03
N LEU A 452 5.83 -5.06 -5.04
CA LEU A 452 4.88 -6.07 -5.45
C LEU A 452 4.05 -5.54 -6.62
N ALA A 453 4.08 -6.25 -7.73
CA ALA A 453 3.15 -6.02 -8.82
C ALA A 453 1.96 -6.98 -8.72
N PHE A 454 0.79 -6.61 -9.23
CA PHE A 454 -0.36 -7.51 -9.23
C PHE A 454 -1.32 -7.21 -10.39
N ASP A 455 -2.13 -8.20 -10.74
CA ASP A 455 -3.32 -8.04 -11.58
C ASP A 455 -4.56 -8.49 -10.80
N ALA A 456 -5.73 -8.59 -11.46
CA ALA A 456 -6.96 -9.01 -10.81
C ALA A 456 -6.87 -10.38 -10.11
N GLY A 457 -6.02 -11.30 -10.59
CA GLY A 457 -5.97 -12.70 -10.13
C GLY A 457 -4.68 -13.14 -9.46
N SER A 458 -3.57 -12.42 -9.63
CA SER A 458 -2.24 -12.85 -9.17
C SER A 458 -1.43 -11.70 -8.57
N VAL A 459 -0.47 -12.07 -7.73
CA VAL A 459 0.57 -11.18 -7.17
C VAL A 459 1.94 -11.67 -7.64
N TYR A 460 2.80 -10.73 -8.01
CA TYR A 460 4.13 -10.93 -8.54
C TYR A 460 5.16 -10.33 -7.60
N ARG A 461 5.91 -11.20 -6.91
CA ARG A 461 6.99 -10.83 -5.99
C ARG A 461 8.22 -10.45 -6.81
N SER A 462 8.66 -9.20 -6.74
CA SER A 462 9.84 -8.73 -7.48
C SER A 462 11.15 -9.29 -6.90
N THR A 463 12.28 -9.09 -7.60
CA THR A 463 13.61 -9.36 -7.04
C THR A 463 13.86 -8.51 -5.78
N SER A 464 13.41 -7.26 -5.76
CA SER A 464 13.57 -6.37 -4.61
C SER A 464 12.67 -6.77 -3.43
N TYR A 465 11.49 -7.34 -3.68
CA TYR A 465 10.67 -7.96 -2.63
C TYR A 465 11.47 -9.02 -1.86
N TYR A 466 12.17 -9.89 -2.59
CA TYR A 466 12.97 -10.93 -1.96
C TYR A 466 14.17 -10.38 -1.22
N VAL A 467 14.76 -9.26 -1.65
CA VAL A 467 15.79 -8.55 -0.86
C VAL A 467 15.21 -8.01 0.44
N GLN A 468 14.07 -7.32 0.40
CA GLN A 468 13.40 -6.83 1.61
C GLN A 468 13.07 -7.97 2.57
N GLN A 469 12.53 -9.08 2.03
CA GLN A 469 12.23 -10.27 2.81
C GLN A 469 13.48 -10.90 3.43
N LEU A 470 14.58 -11.03 2.69
CA LEU A 470 15.84 -11.57 3.20
C LEU A 470 16.41 -10.71 4.34
N PHE A 471 16.36 -9.38 4.23
CA PHE A 471 16.84 -8.49 5.30
C PHE A 471 15.91 -8.49 6.51
N SER A 472 14.59 -8.44 6.29
CA SER A 472 13.57 -8.41 7.35
C SER A 472 13.55 -9.70 8.18
N LEU A 473 13.57 -10.87 7.52
CA LEU A 473 13.50 -12.17 8.19
C LEU A 473 14.81 -12.56 8.87
N ASN A 474 15.95 -12.01 8.42
CA ASN A 474 17.27 -12.31 8.96
C ASN A 474 17.85 -11.07 9.65
N ARG A 475 17.18 -10.66 10.73
CA ARG A 475 17.56 -9.51 11.56
C ARG A 475 18.02 -9.97 12.93
N GLY A 476 19.12 -9.39 13.41
CA GLY A 476 19.62 -9.56 14.76
C GLY A 476 19.16 -8.44 15.69
N ASP A 477 19.44 -8.59 16.98
CA ASP A 477 19.27 -7.57 18.02
C ASP A 477 20.60 -6.91 18.42
N GLU A 478 21.72 -7.39 17.88
CA GLU A 478 23.07 -6.83 18.06
C GLU A 478 23.75 -6.66 16.70
N TYR A 479 24.27 -5.47 16.40
CA TYR A 479 25.15 -5.25 15.25
C TYR A 479 26.59 -5.66 15.62
N LEU A 480 27.26 -6.42 14.75
CA LEU A 480 28.63 -6.86 14.95
C LEU A 480 29.57 -6.10 14.00
N PRO A 481 30.44 -5.20 14.52
CA PRO A 481 31.46 -4.57 13.70
C PRO A 481 32.35 -5.61 13.02
N SER A 482 32.66 -5.36 11.75
CA SER A 482 33.52 -6.21 10.93
C SER A 482 34.42 -5.33 10.05
N THR A 483 35.31 -5.94 9.27
CA THR A 483 36.04 -5.22 8.22
C THR A 483 35.06 -4.42 7.37
N LEU A 484 35.32 -3.13 7.15
CA LEU A 484 34.44 -2.31 6.33
C LEU A 484 34.56 -2.70 4.85
N PRO A 485 33.45 -2.73 4.10
CA PRO A 485 33.50 -2.76 2.64
C PRO A 485 34.30 -1.59 2.08
N GLU A 486 34.80 -1.72 0.85
CA GLU A 486 35.32 -0.56 0.12
C GLU A 486 34.16 0.35 -0.28
N GLN A 487 34.24 1.65 0.05
CA GLN A 487 33.14 2.61 -0.17
C GLN A 487 32.67 2.68 -1.63
N LEU A 488 33.59 2.60 -2.59
CA LEU A 488 33.31 2.58 -4.03
C LEU A 488 33.44 1.17 -4.64
N GLY A 489 33.48 0.15 -3.79
CA GLY A 489 33.60 -1.25 -4.21
C GLY A 489 32.31 -1.80 -4.79
N THR A 490 32.29 -3.11 -4.99
CA THR A 490 31.14 -3.84 -5.54
C THR A 490 30.66 -4.97 -4.64
N VAL A 491 31.29 -5.17 -3.49
CA VAL A 491 30.93 -6.22 -2.53
C VAL A 491 30.75 -5.56 -1.17
N PHE A 492 29.57 -5.73 -0.60
CA PHE A 492 29.15 -5.07 0.63
C PHE A 492 28.56 -6.10 1.58
N TRP A 493 28.73 -5.88 2.88
CA TRP A 493 28.19 -6.78 3.88
C TRP A 493 27.78 -6.08 5.17
N SER A 494 26.85 -6.71 5.89
CA SER A 494 26.48 -6.39 7.26
C SER A 494 26.42 -7.68 8.06
N VAL A 495 26.83 -7.61 9.33
CA VAL A 495 26.82 -8.74 10.25
C VAL A 495 26.04 -8.36 11.49
N VAL A 496 25.01 -9.16 11.79
CA VAL A 496 24.21 -9.01 13.00
C VAL A 496 24.14 -10.33 13.74
N ARG A 497 23.85 -10.26 15.04
CA ARG A 497 23.63 -11.42 15.90
C ARG A 497 22.22 -11.38 16.45
N ASN A 498 21.58 -12.54 16.48
CA ASN A 498 20.45 -12.79 17.34
C ASN A 498 20.97 -13.41 18.65
N THR A 499 20.97 -12.63 19.73
CA THR A 499 21.56 -13.02 21.01
C THR A 499 20.84 -14.23 21.63
N SER A 500 19.52 -14.32 21.45
CA SER A 500 18.69 -15.40 22.02
C SER A 500 18.92 -16.75 21.35
N THR A 501 19.08 -16.78 20.02
CA THR A 501 19.33 -18.01 19.25
C THR A 501 20.82 -18.30 19.07
N LYS A 502 21.68 -17.33 19.41
CA LYS A 502 23.14 -17.34 19.19
C LYS A 502 23.50 -17.44 17.71
N GLU A 503 22.63 -16.94 16.83
CA GLU A 503 22.84 -16.94 15.39
C GLU A 503 23.59 -15.68 14.96
N ILE A 504 24.70 -15.87 14.26
CA ILE A 504 25.40 -14.84 13.48
C ILE A 504 24.82 -14.87 12.08
N ILE A 505 24.38 -13.72 11.61
CA ILE A 505 23.73 -13.52 10.32
C ILE A 505 24.62 -12.58 9.52
N ILE A 506 25.17 -13.08 8.41
CA ILE A 506 26.06 -12.36 7.51
C ILE A 506 25.28 -12.13 6.21
N LYS A 507 24.96 -10.86 5.92
CA LYS A 507 24.27 -10.44 4.71
C LYS A 507 25.28 -9.84 3.75
N ILE A 508 25.31 -10.32 2.51
CA ILE A 508 26.32 -9.97 1.50
C ILE A 508 25.60 -9.58 0.22
N SER A 509 25.92 -8.40 -0.32
CA SER A 509 25.57 -8.01 -1.68
C SER A 509 26.81 -7.99 -2.56
N ASN A 510 26.77 -8.67 -3.70
CA ASN A 510 27.76 -8.54 -4.76
C ASN A 510 27.09 -7.92 -5.99
N THR A 511 27.49 -6.69 -6.33
CA THR A 511 26.99 -5.94 -7.49
C THR A 511 27.86 -6.11 -8.73
N ALA A 512 28.99 -6.81 -8.62
CA ALA A 512 29.89 -7.07 -9.73
C ALA A 512 29.30 -8.06 -10.74
N SER A 513 29.80 -8.00 -11.97
CA SER A 513 29.52 -8.98 -13.03
C SER A 513 30.32 -10.28 -12.88
N THR A 514 31.18 -10.38 -11.87
CA THR A 514 31.99 -11.56 -11.59
C THR A 514 31.79 -12.04 -10.14
N PRO A 515 31.97 -13.34 -9.87
CA PRO A 515 31.97 -13.85 -8.50
C PRO A 515 33.10 -13.23 -7.66
N SER A 516 32.87 -13.05 -6.37
CA SER A 516 33.85 -12.49 -5.44
C SER A 516 34.07 -13.42 -4.26
N ALA A 517 35.33 -13.73 -3.96
CA ALA A 517 35.70 -14.58 -2.84
C ALA A 517 35.83 -13.76 -1.55
N LEU A 518 35.21 -14.23 -0.47
CA LEU A 518 35.32 -13.69 0.87
C LEU A 518 35.83 -14.77 1.82
N THR A 519 36.69 -14.38 2.76
CA THR A 519 37.14 -15.23 3.88
C THR A 519 36.58 -14.63 5.16
N PHE A 520 35.72 -15.39 5.84
CA PHE A 520 35.15 -15.01 7.12
C PHE A 520 35.99 -15.60 8.25
N VAL A 521 36.38 -14.75 9.20
CA VAL A 521 37.08 -15.13 10.43
C VAL A 521 36.22 -14.71 11.62
N LEU A 522 35.62 -15.68 12.29
CA LEU A 522 34.63 -15.47 13.35
C LEU A 522 35.34 -15.54 14.72
N PRO A 523 35.33 -14.46 15.53
CA PRO A 523 36.04 -14.40 16.80
C PRO A 523 35.26 -15.07 17.95
N PHE A 524 34.67 -16.25 17.70
CA PHE A 524 33.90 -17.02 18.67
C PHE A 524 34.59 -18.34 18.97
N LYS A 525 34.50 -18.81 20.23
CA LYS A 525 35.16 -20.05 20.66
C LYS A 525 34.48 -21.29 20.10
N ASN A 526 33.16 -21.23 19.91
CA ASN A 526 32.40 -22.32 19.35
C ASN A 526 31.63 -21.79 18.14
N VAL A 527 31.99 -22.27 16.95
CA VAL A 527 31.29 -21.96 15.70
C VAL A 527 30.79 -23.26 15.09
N ALA A 528 29.51 -23.30 14.69
CA ALA A 528 28.95 -24.47 14.03
C ALA A 528 29.71 -24.81 12.72
N SER A 529 29.94 -26.10 12.48
CA SER A 529 30.61 -26.60 11.27
C SER A 529 29.73 -26.55 10.01
N LYS A 530 28.45 -26.21 10.19
CA LYS A 530 27.48 -25.99 9.11
C LYS A 530 26.62 -24.77 9.43
N GLY A 531 26.27 -24.03 8.39
CA GLY A 531 25.31 -22.92 8.42
C GLY A 531 24.31 -23.04 7.27
N SER A 532 23.26 -22.22 7.30
CA SER A 532 22.33 -22.07 6.17
C SER A 532 22.79 -20.94 5.25
N LEU A 533 22.64 -21.13 3.95
CA LEU A 533 22.80 -20.09 2.93
C LEU A 533 21.47 -19.86 2.25
N GLN A 534 21.01 -18.61 2.20
CA GLN A 534 19.94 -18.17 1.31
C GLN A 534 20.56 -17.33 0.19
N LEU A 535 20.34 -17.72 -1.06
CA LEU A 535 20.95 -17.09 -2.23
C LEU A 535 19.87 -16.59 -3.19
N LEU A 536 19.89 -15.30 -3.48
CA LEU A 536 19.17 -14.67 -4.58
C LEU A 536 20.19 -14.20 -5.62
N THR A 537 20.13 -14.73 -6.84
CA THR A 537 21.04 -14.35 -7.93
C THR A 537 20.39 -14.60 -9.29
N GLY A 538 20.91 -13.95 -10.32
CA GLY A 538 20.45 -14.09 -11.70
C GLY A 538 21.15 -13.09 -12.62
N PRO A 539 20.86 -13.12 -13.94
CA PRO A 539 21.43 -12.14 -14.86
C PRO A 539 20.98 -10.72 -14.50
N ALA A 540 21.91 -9.76 -14.59
CA ALA A 540 21.76 -8.39 -14.07
C ALA A 540 20.43 -7.71 -14.44
N THR A 541 20.01 -7.81 -15.70
CA THR A 541 18.82 -7.11 -16.22
C THR A 541 17.52 -7.90 -16.11
N SER A 542 17.55 -9.08 -15.47
CA SER A 542 16.38 -9.95 -15.40
C SER A 542 15.48 -9.62 -14.21
N SER A 543 14.18 -9.81 -14.40
CA SER A 543 13.11 -9.50 -13.44
C SER A 543 12.10 -10.64 -13.33
N ASN A 544 11.37 -10.67 -12.20
CA ASN A 544 10.09 -11.39 -12.16
C ASN A 544 9.02 -10.53 -12.87
N THR A 545 8.26 -11.15 -13.77
CA THR A 545 7.24 -10.47 -14.60
C THR A 545 5.93 -11.26 -14.56
N PRO A 546 4.80 -10.71 -15.05
CA PRO A 546 3.56 -11.48 -15.16
C PRO A 546 3.70 -12.79 -15.95
N THR A 547 4.57 -12.83 -16.95
CA THR A 547 4.84 -14.03 -17.76
C THR A 547 5.79 -15.02 -17.09
N ASN A 548 6.70 -14.53 -16.23
CA ASN A 548 7.66 -15.34 -15.48
C ASN A 548 7.70 -14.88 -14.01
N PRO A 549 6.63 -15.17 -13.22
CA PRO A 549 6.42 -14.51 -11.94
C PRO A 549 7.32 -14.99 -10.80
N ASN A 550 7.96 -16.16 -10.99
CA ASN A 550 8.81 -16.80 -9.99
C ASN A 550 10.19 -17.17 -10.57
N LEU A 551 10.68 -16.40 -11.55
CA LEU A 551 11.95 -16.68 -12.21
C LEU A 551 13.14 -16.60 -11.22
N PHE A 552 13.08 -15.63 -10.31
CA PHE A 552 14.06 -15.43 -9.26
C PHE A 552 13.38 -15.44 -7.88
N ALA A 553 13.80 -16.38 -7.04
CA ALA A 553 13.44 -16.44 -5.63
C ALA A 553 14.65 -16.98 -4.85
N PRO A 554 14.79 -16.67 -3.54
CA PRO A 554 15.90 -17.16 -2.75
C PRO A 554 15.92 -18.69 -2.68
N VAL A 555 17.07 -19.28 -2.99
CA VAL A 555 17.31 -20.73 -2.81
C VAL A 555 18.03 -20.94 -1.49
N THR A 556 17.50 -21.83 -0.65
CA THR A 556 18.11 -22.18 0.63
C THR A 556 18.94 -23.46 0.50
N SER A 557 20.17 -23.45 1.02
CA SER A 557 21.05 -24.61 1.08
C SER A 557 21.84 -24.64 2.38
N THR A 558 22.60 -25.72 2.62
CA THR A 558 23.53 -25.84 3.73
C THR A 558 24.96 -25.70 3.21
N ILE A 559 25.78 -24.93 3.90
CA ILE A 559 27.21 -24.76 3.57
C ILE A 559 28.09 -25.16 4.76
N ILE A 560 29.34 -25.53 4.46
CA ILE A 560 30.36 -25.80 5.48
C ILE A 560 30.86 -24.47 6.03
N THR A 561 30.91 -24.37 7.35
CA THR A 561 31.32 -23.17 8.09
C THR A 561 32.28 -23.56 9.21
N GLY A 562 32.73 -22.57 9.99
CA GLY A 562 33.62 -22.76 11.12
C GLY A 562 34.19 -21.42 11.57
N GLU A 563 35.17 -21.45 12.48
CA GLU A 563 35.89 -20.24 12.92
C GLU A 563 36.52 -19.49 11.74
N THR A 564 36.95 -20.21 10.71
CA THR A 564 37.35 -19.63 9.43
C THR A 564 36.70 -20.43 8.30
N PHE A 565 36.05 -19.74 7.38
CA PHE A 565 35.51 -20.36 6.18
C PHE A 565 35.52 -19.38 5.00
N ASN A 566 35.57 -19.95 3.79
CA ASN A 566 35.54 -19.19 2.55
C ASN A 566 34.17 -19.29 1.91
N TYR A 567 33.73 -18.21 1.28
CA TYR A 567 32.52 -18.16 0.49
C TYR A 567 32.75 -17.35 -0.77
N THR A 568 32.31 -17.86 -1.92
CA THR A 568 32.36 -17.13 -3.19
C THR A 568 30.95 -16.63 -3.50
N ALA A 569 30.70 -15.34 -3.28
CA ALA A 569 29.45 -14.70 -3.64
C ALA A 569 29.33 -14.65 -5.18
N PRO A 570 28.27 -15.22 -5.79
CA PRO A 570 28.07 -15.14 -7.23
C PRO A 570 27.99 -13.70 -7.74
N ALA A 571 28.24 -13.50 -9.04
CA ALA A 571 27.97 -12.21 -9.69
C ALA A 571 26.51 -11.81 -9.49
N VAL A 572 26.25 -10.52 -9.28
CA VAL A 572 24.91 -9.94 -9.06
C VAL A 572 24.06 -10.82 -8.12
N SER A 573 24.41 -10.80 -6.85
CA SER A 573 23.79 -11.67 -5.84
C SER A 573 23.55 -10.98 -4.51
N VAL A 574 22.55 -11.50 -3.81
CA VAL A 574 22.27 -11.20 -2.40
C VAL A 574 22.27 -12.53 -1.65
N ASN A 575 23.06 -12.58 -0.58
CA ASN A 575 23.40 -13.80 0.12
C ASN A 575 23.17 -13.59 1.60
N VAL A 576 22.55 -14.54 2.28
CA VAL A 576 22.42 -14.55 3.74
C VAL A 576 22.99 -15.84 4.27
N ILE A 577 24.04 -15.74 5.08
CA ILE A 577 24.65 -16.88 5.76
C ILE A 577 24.30 -16.79 7.24
N THR A 578 23.68 -17.84 7.79
CA THR A 578 23.29 -17.92 9.20
C THR A 578 24.01 -19.07 9.88
N ILE A 579 24.72 -18.79 10.97
CA ILE A 579 25.62 -19.72 11.67
C ILE A 579 25.42 -19.56 13.16
N LYS A 580 25.34 -20.67 13.92
CA LYS A 580 25.35 -20.59 15.39
C LYS A 580 26.79 -20.38 15.90
N ALA A 581 26.99 -19.38 16.74
CA ALA A 581 28.28 -19.11 17.38
C ALA A 581 28.17 -18.55 18.81
N SER A 582 29.11 -18.93 19.69
CA SER A 582 29.16 -18.49 21.09
C SER A 582 30.55 -18.39 21.69
#